data_AF-K1TWW6-F1
#
_entry.id   AF-K1TWW6-F1
#
_cell.length_a   1.000
_cell.length_b   1.000
_cell.length_c   1.000
_cell.angle_alpha   90.00
_cell.angle_beta   90.00
_cell.angle_gamma   90.00
#
_symmetry.space_group_name_H-M   'P 1'
#
loop_
_entity.id
_entity.type
_entity.pdbx_description
1 polymer ?
#
loop_
_entity_poly.entity_id
_entity_poly.type
_entity_poly.pdbx_seq_one_letter_code
_entity_poly.pdbx_strand_id
1 'polypeptide(L)'
;AKQFNEMYVLAPEHSKAHRDGDIHIHDLDFLTLTTTCCQIDLIKLFKNGFSTGHGFLREPNEISSYSALACIAIQSNQNDQHGGQSIPNFDYSMADGVRKTYKHRYAQNIVRGLELIGGIEDLATAEADVKAYTKKLEEEKQLCPVLANDNGYQDAERECLREICPDISDEIIEKIQKFALKQAEVETDRA
;
A
#
# COMPACT_ATOMS: atom_id res chain seq x y z
N ALA A 1 -4.50 32.30 -22.96
CA ALA A 1 -3.24 32.23 -22.19
C ALA A 1 -2.01 32.56 -23.05
N LYS A 2 -1.73 31.86 -24.17
CA LYS A 2 -0.54 32.13 -25.03
C LYS A 2 -0.31 33.61 -25.36
N GLN A 3 -1.32 34.25 -25.94
CA GLN A 3 -1.25 35.66 -26.30
C GLN A 3 -0.98 36.57 -25.10
N PHE A 4 -1.59 36.28 -23.94
CA PHE A 4 -1.33 37.02 -22.70
C PHE A 4 0.12 36.86 -22.25
N ASN A 5 0.64 35.63 -22.28
CA ASN A 5 2.02 35.33 -21.91
C ASN A 5 3.01 36.05 -22.85
N GLU A 6 2.76 36.04 -24.16
CA GLU A 6 3.60 36.74 -25.15
C GLU A 6 3.60 38.26 -24.99
N MET A 7 2.45 38.86 -24.66
CA MET A 7 2.29 40.31 -24.60
C MET A 7 2.73 40.91 -23.25
N TYR A 8 2.59 40.17 -22.15
CA TYR A 8 2.70 40.73 -20.80
C TYR A 8 3.63 39.99 -19.84
N VAL A 9 4.02 38.76 -20.14
CA VAL A 9 4.84 37.92 -19.23
C VAL A 9 6.25 37.74 -19.76
N LEU A 10 6.38 37.38 -21.03
CA LEU A 10 7.64 37.15 -21.69
C LEU A 10 8.31 38.47 -22.07
N ALA A 11 9.64 38.49 -22.04
CA ALA A 11 10.41 39.58 -22.63
C ALA A 11 10.12 39.65 -24.15
N PRO A 12 9.99 40.85 -24.75
CA PRO A 12 9.62 40.99 -26.16
C PRO A 12 10.52 40.21 -27.13
N GLU A 13 11.81 40.11 -26.84
CA GLU A 13 12.79 39.34 -27.59
C GLU A 13 12.49 37.83 -27.60
N HIS A 14 12.04 37.26 -26.47
CA HIS A 14 11.68 35.84 -26.37
C HIS A 14 10.37 35.55 -27.11
N SER A 15 9.38 36.45 -27.00
CA SER A 15 8.12 36.35 -27.76
C SER A 15 8.35 36.45 -29.26
N LYS A 16 9.30 37.28 -29.70
CA LYS A 16 9.68 37.37 -31.12
C LYS A 16 10.36 36.09 -31.59
N ALA A 17 11.39 35.63 -30.87
CA ALA A 17 12.11 34.41 -31.21
C ALA A 17 11.18 33.17 -31.27
N HIS A 18 10.18 33.09 -30.40
CA HIS A 18 9.19 32.01 -30.45
C HIS A 18 8.29 32.07 -31.71
N ARG A 19 7.81 33.26 -32.08
CA ARG A 19 6.94 33.46 -33.25
C ARG A 19 7.66 33.29 -34.58
N ASP A 20 8.93 33.72 -34.64
CA ASP A 20 9.76 33.60 -35.83
C ASP A 20 10.30 32.17 -36.02
N GLY A 21 10.15 31.31 -35.00
CA GLY A 21 10.56 29.90 -35.02
C GLY A 21 12.02 29.67 -34.62
N ASP A 22 12.72 30.71 -34.13
CA ASP A 22 14.09 30.61 -33.63
C ASP A 22 14.18 29.75 -32.36
N ILE A 23 13.14 29.79 -31.52
CA ILE A 23 12.98 28.93 -30.35
C ILE A 23 11.56 28.37 -30.25
N HIS A 24 11.39 27.29 -29.50
CA HIS A 24 10.08 26.77 -29.13
C HIS A 24 9.91 26.76 -27.61
N ILE A 25 9.00 27.60 -27.12
CA ILE A 25 8.59 27.57 -25.71
C ILE A 25 7.46 26.54 -25.60
N HIS A 26 7.78 25.39 -24.99
CA HIS A 26 6.83 24.32 -24.77
C HIS A 26 5.68 24.77 -23.86
N ASP A 27 4.48 24.27 -24.13
CA ASP A 27 3.28 24.45 -23.29
C ASP A 27 3.02 25.92 -22.90
N LEU A 28 3.25 26.86 -23.83
CA LEU A 28 3.15 28.30 -23.59
C LEU A 28 1.77 28.76 -23.10
N ASP A 29 0.72 27.99 -23.36
CA ASP A 29 -0.62 28.18 -22.81
C ASP A 29 -0.69 27.91 -21.30
N PHE A 30 0.20 27.09 -20.76
CA PHE A 30 0.24 26.69 -19.36
C PHE A 30 1.36 27.34 -18.55
N LEU A 31 2.26 28.09 -19.20
CA LEU A 31 3.46 28.71 -18.63
C LEU A 31 3.25 29.37 -17.25
N THR A 32 2.13 30.05 -17.07
CA THR A 32 1.80 30.81 -15.85
C THR A 32 0.71 30.16 -15.00
N LEU A 33 0.26 28.96 -15.38
CA LEU A 33 -0.87 28.28 -14.76
C LEU A 33 -0.44 27.10 -13.90
N THR A 34 0.45 26.26 -14.42
CA THR A 34 0.76 24.96 -13.79
C THR A 34 2.21 24.59 -14.02
N THR A 35 2.71 23.63 -13.24
CA THR A 35 4.00 22.98 -13.51
C THR A 35 3.86 21.88 -14.56
N THR A 36 4.98 21.40 -15.10
CA THR A 36 4.98 20.47 -16.24
C THR A 36 4.82 19.00 -15.81
N CYS A 37 5.88 18.34 -15.37
CA CYS A 37 5.87 16.90 -15.06
C CYS A 37 6.23 16.64 -13.59
N CYS A 38 5.85 15.48 -13.06
CA CYS A 38 6.30 15.02 -11.74
C CYS A 38 6.49 13.49 -11.67
N GLN A 39 7.45 13.09 -10.84
CA GLN A 39 7.59 11.72 -10.36
C GLN A 39 7.02 11.64 -8.95
N ILE A 40 5.95 10.87 -8.79
CA ILE A 40 5.20 10.80 -7.53
C ILE A 40 5.85 9.77 -6.61
N ASP A 41 6.27 10.22 -5.44
CA ASP A 41 6.75 9.35 -4.36
C ASP A 41 5.57 8.89 -3.49
N LEU A 42 5.02 7.72 -3.83
CA LEU A 42 3.90 7.15 -3.09
C LEU A 42 4.26 6.70 -1.67
N ILE A 43 5.50 6.25 -1.45
CA ILE A 43 5.95 5.81 -0.12
C ILE A 43 5.87 6.98 0.85
N LYS A 44 6.40 8.12 0.43
CA LYS A 44 6.33 9.35 1.22
C LYS A 44 4.89 9.84 1.37
N LEU A 45 4.09 9.80 0.29
CA LEU A 45 2.71 10.28 0.31
C LEU A 45 1.82 9.47 1.26
N PHE A 46 1.96 8.16 1.29
CA PHE A 46 1.10 7.28 2.08
C PHE A 46 1.53 7.18 3.55
N LYS A 47 2.83 7.32 3.83
CA LYS A 47 3.38 7.22 5.18
C LYS A 47 2.72 8.22 6.13
N ASN A 48 2.16 7.72 7.23
CA ASN A 48 1.37 8.47 8.22
C ASN A 48 0.10 9.13 7.68
N GLY A 49 -0.28 8.87 6.42
CA GLY A 49 -1.41 9.52 5.76
C GLY A 49 -1.12 10.94 5.28
N PHE A 50 -2.12 11.55 4.63
CA PHE A 50 -2.00 12.90 4.07
C PHE A 50 -3.34 13.63 4.04
N SER A 51 -3.28 14.97 3.99
CA SER A 51 -4.46 15.82 3.83
C SER A 51 -4.83 15.95 2.35
N THR A 52 -6.13 15.84 2.07
CA THR A 52 -6.72 16.09 0.74
C THR A 52 -7.32 17.50 0.64
N GLY A 53 -7.15 18.33 1.68
CA GLY A 53 -7.83 19.63 1.83
C GLY A 53 -9.23 19.53 2.41
N HIS A 54 -9.99 18.47 2.09
CA HIS A 54 -11.34 18.22 2.63
C HIS A 54 -11.37 17.21 3.79
N GLY A 55 -10.22 16.62 4.11
CA GLY A 55 -10.07 15.65 5.19
C GLY A 55 -8.67 15.05 5.21
N PHE A 56 -8.39 14.28 6.26
CA PHE A 56 -7.13 13.58 6.43
C PHE A 56 -7.31 12.09 6.14
N LEU A 57 -6.63 11.60 5.11
CA LEU A 57 -6.59 10.17 4.80
C LEU A 57 -5.50 9.53 5.66
N ARG A 58 -5.85 8.42 6.33
CA ARG A 58 -4.89 7.61 7.06
C ARG A 58 -4.04 6.79 6.10
N GLU A 59 -2.91 6.31 6.59
CA GLU A 59 -2.08 5.36 5.85
C GLU A 59 -2.93 4.13 5.44
N PRO A 60 -2.89 3.73 4.15
CA PRO A 60 -3.60 2.54 3.70
C PRO A 60 -3.04 1.27 4.35
N ASN A 61 -3.89 0.27 4.54
CA ASN A 61 -3.54 -1.00 5.19
C ASN A 61 -3.79 -2.24 4.32
N GLU A 62 -4.32 -2.05 3.11
CA GLU A 62 -4.59 -3.13 2.15
C GLU A 62 -4.16 -2.72 0.74
N ILE A 63 -3.74 -3.67 -0.09
CA ILE A 63 -3.25 -3.45 -1.46
C ILE A 63 -4.29 -2.78 -2.35
N SER A 64 -5.57 -3.11 -2.16
CA SER A 64 -6.70 -2.47 -2.82
C SER A 64 -6.74 -0.95 -2.55
N SER A 65 -6.49 -0.56 -1.29
CA SER A 65 -6.43 0.85 -0.87
C SER A 65 -5.18 1.55 -1.37
N TYR A 66 -4.01 0.88 -1.33
CA TYR A 66 -2.78 1.40 -1.93
C TYR A 66 -2.98 1.71 -3.42
N SER A 67 -3.55 0.75 -4.16
CA SER A 67 -3.79 0.86 -5.59
C SER A 67 -4.80 1.95 -5.92
N ALA A 68 -5.91 2.03 -5.19
CA ALA A 68 -6.91 3.08 -5.37
C ALA A 68 -6.33 4.47 -5.11
N LEU A 69 -5.56 4.65 -4.03
CA LEU A 69 -4.92 5.92 -3.71
C LEU A 69 -3.82 6.28 -4.71
N ALA A 70 -3.11 5.30 -5.27
CA ALA A 70 -2.13 5.53 -6.34
C ALA A 70 -2.81 6.08 -7.61
N CYS A 71 -3.96 5.50 -8.00
CA CYS A 71 -4.77 6.01 -9.10
C CYS A 71 -5.24 7.46 -8.83
N ILE A 72 -5.72 7.73 -7.61
CA ILE A 72 -6.16 9.08 -7.22
C ILE A 72 -5.01 10.08 -7.24
N ALA A 73 -3.82 9.68 -6.78
CA ALA A 73 -2.63 10.53 -6.79
C ALA A 73 -2.20 10.90 -8.22
N ILE A 74 -2.16 9.92 -9.13
CA ILE A 74 -1.87 10.17 -10.55
C ILE A 74 -2.94 11.10 -11.15
N GLN A 75 -4.22 10.80 -10.92
CA GLN A 75 -5.31 11.58 -11.49
C GLN A 75 -5.31 13.02 -10.98
N SER A 76 -5.13 13.22 -9.68
CA SER A 76 -5.06 14.56 -9.06
C SER A 76 -3.90 15.36 -9.63
N ASN A 77 -2.71 14.78 -9.72
CA ASN A 77 -1.57 15.46 -10.32
C ASN A 77 -1.77 15.79 -11.80
N GLN A 78 -2.43 14.92 -12.56
CA GLN A 78 -2.74 15.17 -13.97
C GLN A 78 -3.75 16.30 -14.16
N ASN A 79 -4.62 16.57 -13.18
CA ASN A 79 -5.53 17.72 -13.22
C ASN A 79 -4.81 19.04 -12.93
N ASP A 80 -3.74 19.02 -12.11
CA ASP A 80 -3.00 20.20 -11.67
C ASP A 80 -1.74 20.50 -12.49
N GLN A 81 -1.36 19.61 -13.43
CA GLN A 81 -0.15 19.72 -14.25
C GLN A 81 -0.42 19.31 -15.70
N HIS A 82 0.19 20.02 -16.65
CA HIS A 82 -0.06 19.80 -18.09
C HIS A 82 0.84 18.73 -18.72
N GLY A 83 1.93 18.36 -18.06
CA GLY A 83 2.86 17.34 -18.53
C GLY A 83 2.57 15.95 -17.95
N GLY A 84 3.53 15.05 -18.18
CA GLY A 84 3.44 13.64 -17.79
C GLY A 84 3.66 13.41 -16.29
N GLN A 85 2.86 12.51 -15.72
CA GLN A 85 2.96 12.04 -14.35
C GLN A 85 3.39 10.58 -14.34
N SER A 86 4.29 10.22 -13.43
CA SER A 86 4.81 8.85 -13.34
C SER A 86 5.10 8.43 -11.90
N ILE A 87 5.08 7.13 -11.67
CA ILE A 87 5.51 6.50 -10.41
C ILE A 87 6.67 5.57 -10.77
N PRO A 88 7.93 5.99 -10.56
CA PRO A 88 9.09 5.26 -11.08
C PRO A 88 9.31 3.90 -10.39
N ASN A 89 8.88 3.77 -9.14
CA ASN A 89 9.05 2.58 -8.29
C ASN A 89 7.68 2.01 -7.88
N PHE A 90 6.78 1.83 -8.85
CA PHE A 90 5.39 1.46 -8.58
C PHE A 90 5.28 0.13 -7.81
N ASP A 91 5.96 -0.90 -8.27
CA ASP A 91 6.04 -2.22 -7.62
C ASP A 91 6.52 -2.12 -6.16
N TYR A 92 7.63 -1.42 -5.92
CA TYR A 92 8.20 -1.22 -4.60
C TYR A 92 7.28 -0.39 -3.69
N SER A 93 6.59 0.61 -4.24
CA SER A 93 5.60 1.42 -3.52
C SER A 93 4.36 0.62 -3.12
N MET A 94 3.96 -0.37 -3.93
CA MET A 94 2.83 -1.25 -3.66
C MET A 94 3.17 -2.42 -2.73
N ALA A 95 4.45 -2.80 -2.64
CA ALA A 95 4.90 -3.97 -1.88
C ALA A 95 4.45 -3.95 -0.41
N ASP A 96 4.42 -2.78 0.24
CA ASP A 96 3.94 -2.68 1.62
C ASP A 96 2.42 -2.95 1.72
N GLY A 97 1.64 -2.53 0.73
CA GLY A 97 0.22 -2.86 0.63
C GLY A 97 -0.01 -4.38 0.51
N VAL A 98 0.78 -5.07 -0.31
CA VAL A 98 0.75 -6.54 -0.43
C VAL A 98 1.12 -7.20 0.90
N ARG A 99 2.22 -6.77 1.53
CA ARG A 99 2.68 -7.30 2.82
C ARG A 99 1.62 -7.15 3.91
N LYS A 100 1.02 -5.96 4.05
CA LYS A 100 -0.02 -5.71 5.06
C LYS A 100 -1.27 -6.54 4.80
N THR A 101 -1.67 -6.67 3.53
CA THR A 101 -2.80 -7.52 3.12
C THR A 101 -2.54 -8.97 3.50
N TYR A 102 -1.38 -9.52 3.13
CA TYR A 102 -1.01 -10.89 3.46
C TYR A 102 -1.00 -11.14 4.96
N LYS A 103 -0.39 -10.25 5.75
CA LYS A 103 -0.41 -10.34 7.23
C LYS A 103 -1.82 -10.39 7.78
N HIS A 104 -2.71 -9.53 7.29
CA HIS A 104 -4.09 -9.48 7.74
C HIS A 104 -4.86 -10.74 7.35
N ARG A 105 -4.74 -11.21 6.10
CA ARG A 105 -5.39 -12.44 5.62
C ARG A 105 -4.87 -13.68 6.32
N TYR A 106 -3.57 -13.76 6.58
CA TYR A 106 -2.97 -14.88 7.32
C TYR A 106 -3.58 -14.98 8.73
N ALA A 107 -3.60 -13.89 9.50
CA ALA A 107 -4.19 -13.88 10.84
C ALA A 107 -5.69 -14.24 10.81
N GLN A 108 -6.45 -13.72 9.84
CA GLN A 108 -7.86 -14.10 9.66
C GLN A 108 -8.04 -15.59 9.38
N ASN A 109 -7.18 -16.17 8.55
CA ASN A 109 -7.26 -17.60 8.22
C ASN A 109 -6.77 -18.51 9.37
N ILE A 110 -5.91 -18.02 10.28
CA ILE A 110 -5.65 -18.72 11.54
C ILE A 110 -6.92 -18.80 12.38
N VAL A 111 -7.62 -17.68 12.59
CA VAL A 111 -8.88 -17.66 13.36
C VAL A 111 -9.91 -18.61 12.74
N ARG A 112 -10.08 -18.56 11.41
CA ARG A 112 -10.97 -19.51 10.68
C ARG A 112 -10.52 -20.96 10.82
N GLY A 113 -9.21 -21.22 10.85
CA GLY A 113 -8.67 -22.57 11.07
C GLY A 113 -8.92 -23.06 12.49
N LEU A 114 -8.79 -22.20 13.49
CA LEU A 114 -9.11 -22.49 14.89
C LEU A 114 -10.60 -22.84 15.06
N GLU A 115 -11.49 -22.15 14.36
CA GLU A 115 -12.92 -22.48 14.31
C GLU A 115 -13.17 -23.85 13.66
N LEU A 116 -12.76 -24.00 12.40
CA LEU A 116 -13.19 -25.12 11.55
C LEU A 116 -12.44 -26.43 11.83
N ILE A 117 -11.16 -26.33 12.22
CA ILE A 117 -10.26 -27.48 12.41
C ILE A 117 -9.96 -27.67 13.90
N GLY A 118 -9.77 -26.57 14.63
CA GLY A 118 -9.49 -26.59 16.08
C GLY A 118 -10.74 -26.79 16.94
N GLY A 119 -11.95 -26.56 16.41
CA GLY A 119 -13.20 -26.70 17.14
C GLY A 119 -13.41 -25.63 18.21
N ILE A 120 -12.79 -24.46 18.07
CA ILE A 120 -12.97 -23.34 19.00
C ILE A 120 -14.26 -22.59 18.67
N GLU A 121 -15.17 -22.50 19.64
CA GLU A 121 -16.45 -21.78 19.50
C GLU A 121 -16.33 -20.28 19.84
N ASP A 122 -15.39 -19.91 20.73
CA ASP A 122 -15.18 -18.50 21.12
C ASP A 122 -14.23 -17.78 20.15
N LEU A 123 -14.78 -17.35 19.02
CA LEU A 123 -14.04 -16.62 17.99
C LEU A 123 -13.54 -15.26 18.45
N ALA A 124 -14.25 -14.61 19.37
CA ALA A 124 -13.87 -13.27 19.84
C ALA A 124 -12.57 -13.34 20.65
N THR A 125 -12.46 -14.34 21.52
CA THR A 125 -11.22 -14.62 22.27
C THR A 125 -10.11 -15.07 21.33
N ALA A 126 -10.40 -15.99 20.39
CA ALA A 126 -9.40 -16.44 19.41
C ALA A 126 -8.84 -15.29 18.55
N GLU A 127 -9.69 -14.37 18.08
CA GLU A 127 -9.25 -13.20 17.32
C GLU A 127 -8.38 -12.26 18.16
N ALA A 128 -8.76 -12.02 19.41
CA ALA A 128 -7.99 -11.20 20.35
C ALA A 128 -6.61 -11.81 20.62
N ASP A 129 -6.55 -13.12 20.85
CA ASP A 129 -5.32 -13.85 21.10
C ASP A 129 -4.40 -13.88 19.87
N VAL A 130 -4.97 -14.13 18.67
CA VAL A 130 -4.23 -14.08 17.41
C VAL A 130 -3.60 -12.72 17.18
N LYS A 131 -4.37 -11.66 17.42
CA LYS A 131 -3.88 -10.29 17.32
C LYS A 131 -2.81 -10.00 18.36
N ALA A 132 -2.96 -10.48 19.59
CA ALA A 132 -2.02 -10.27 20.68
C ALA A 132 -0.67 -10.95 20.41
N TYR A 133 -0.66 -12.24 20.05
CA TYR A 133 0.61 -12.92 19.78
C TYR A 133 1.27 -12.42 18.50
N THR A 134 0.50 -12.08 17.46
CA THR A 134 1.08 -11.55 16.21
C THR A 134 1.82 -10.24 16.48
N LYS A 135 1.22 -9.36 17.30
CA LYS A 135 1.87 -8.13 17.74
C LYS A 135 3.12 -8.41 18.58
N LYS A 136 3.04 -9.34 19.53
CA LYS A 136 4.18 -9.75 20.37
C LYS A 136 5.35 -10.27 19.53
N LEU A 137 5.08 -11.15 18.57
CA LEU A 137 6.10 -11.72 17.67
C LEU A 137 6.76 -10.64 16.80
N GLU A 138 5.99 -9.65 16.36
CA GLU A 138 6.51 -8.53 15.56
C GLU A 138 7.38 -7.59 16.40
N GLU A 139 6.97 -7.26 17.63
CA GLU A 139 7.71 -6.34 18.51
C GLU A 139 8.96 -6.97 19.13
N GLU A 140 8.86 -8.22 19.61
CA GLU A 140 9.95 -8.88 20.36
C GLU A 140 10.93 -9.63 19.45
N LYS A 141 10.42 -10.34 18.43
CA LYS A 141 11.22 -11.22 17.58
C LYS A 141 11.42 -10.66 16.15
N GLN A 142 10.80 -9.52 15.82
CA GLN A 142 10.76 -8.98 14.45
C GLN A 142 10.20 -9.99 13.43
N LEU A 143 9.32 -10.87 13.88
CA LEU A 143 8.70 -11.92 13.07
C LEU A 143 7.27 -11.55 12.70
N CYS A 144 6.96 -11.69 11.42
CA CYS A 144 5.61 -11.57 10.89
C CYS A 144 5.41 -12.59 9.77
N PRO A 145 4.17 -12.96 9.42
CA PRO A 145 3.96 -13.87 8.31
C PRO A 145 4.39 -13.19 7.01
N VAL A 146 5.21 -13.89 6.23
CA VAL A 146 5.72 -13.45 4.92
C VAL A 146 5.32 -14.47 3.85
N LEU A 147 5.18 -14.02 2.60
CA LEU A 147 4.78 -14.86 1.47
C LEU A 147 5.72 -16.07 1.27
N ALA A 148 7.03 -15.85 1.39
CA ALA A 148 8.03 -16.91 1.23
C ALA A 148 8.03 -17.94 2.38
N ASN A 149 7.43 -17.59 3.52
CA ASN A 149 7.37 -18.40 4.73
C ASN A 149 8.73 -19.02 5.16
N ASP A 150 9.81 -18.26 5.00
CA ASP A 150 11.19 -18.70 5.21
C ASP A 150 11.88 -18.01 6.40
N ASN A 151 11.12 -17.23 7.18
CA ASN A 151 11.65 -16.43 8.29
C ASN A 151 11.46 -17.07 9.68
N GLY A 152 10.95 -18.29 9.77
CA GLY A 152 10.71 -18.99 11.04
C GLY A 152 9.47 -18.51 11.82
N TYR A 153 8.60 -17.70 11.21
CA TYR A 153 7.37 -17.23 11.87
C TYR A 153 6.45 -18.37 12.33
N GLN A 154 6.25 -19.41 11.51
CA GLN A 154 5.37 -20.53 11.85
C GLN A 154 5.85 -21.33 13.07
N ASP A 155 7.16 -21.46 13.27
CA ASP A 155 7.72 -22.15 14.43
C ASP A 155 7.42 -21.35 15.70
N ALA A 156 7.62 -20.03 15.67
CA ALA A 156 7.30 -19.15 16.79
C ALA A 156 5.78 -19.06 17.05
N GLU A 157 4.96 -19.03 15.99
CA GLU A 157 3.50 -19.05 16.10
C GLU A 157 3.00 -20.34 16.73
N ARG A 158 3.60 -21.49 16.40
CA ARG A 158 3.24 -22.79 16.98
C ARG A 158 3.41 -22.79 18.50
N GLU A 159 4.47 -22.17 19.03
CA GLU A 159 4.67 -22.00 20.47
C GLU A 159 3.51 -21.21 21.10
N CYS A 160 3.12 -20.09 20.48
CA CYS A 160 2.01 -19.27 20.98
C CYS A 160 0.65 -20.01 20.90
N LEU A 161 0.38 -20.72 19.80
CA LEU A 161 -0.86 -21.48 19.63
C LEU A 161 -0.99 -22.61 20.66
N ARG A 162 0.12 -23.23 21.09
CA ARG A 162 0.11 -24.23 22.18
C ARG A 162 -0.24 -23.62 23.53
N GLU A 163 0.20 -22.39 23.79
CA GLU A 163 -0.11 -21.68 25.04
C GLU A 163 -1.58 -21.27 25.11
N ILE A 164 -2.14 -20.82 23.98
CA ILE A 164 -3.51 -20.31 23.91
C ILE A 164 -4.54 -21.45 23.77
N CYS A 165 -4.16 -22.53 23.09
CA CYS A 165 -5.05 -23.66 22.81
C CYS A 165 -4.38 -25.00 23.18
N PRO A 166 -4.21 -25.29 24.49
CA PRO A 166 -3.49 -26.48 24.95
C PRO A 166 -4.15 -27.81 24.56
N ASP A 167 -5.46 -27.77 24.27
CA ASP A 167 -6.23 -28.96 23.87
C ASP A 167 -6.04 -29.33 22.39
N ILE A 168 -5.39 -28.47 21.59
CA ILE A 168 -5.16 -28.70 20.17
C ILE A 168 -3.82 -29.41 19.96
N SER A 169 -3.87 -30.59 19.32
CA SER A 169 -2.66 -31.34 18.96
C SER A 169 -1.78 -30.62 17.93
N ASP A 170 -0.49 -30.90 17.94
CA ASP A 170 0.49 -30.36 16.97
C ASP A 170 0.10 -30.63 15.50
N GLU A 171 -0.53 -31.78 15.23
CA GLU A 171 -1.00 -32.14 13.89
C GLU A 171 -2.13 -31.21 13.42
N ILE A 172 -2.98 -30.76 14.34
CA ILE A 172 -4.05 -29.82 14.03
C ILE A 172 -3.46 -28.42 13.83
N ILE A 173 -2.53 -27.99 14.68
CA ILE A 173 -1.82 -26.70 14.51
C ILE A 173 -1.16 -26.65 13.13
N GLU A 174 -0.45 -27.71 12.72
CA GLU A 174 0.18 -27.78 11.40
C GLU A 174 -0.84 -27.68 10.26
N LYS A 175 -2.01 -28.33 10.39
CA LYS A 175 -3.09 -28.22 9.40
C LYS A 175 -3.64 -26.80 9.32
N ILE A 176 -3.83 -26.13 10.46
CA ILE A 176 -4.30 -24.74 10.53
C ILE A 176 -3.29 -23.81 9.87
N GLN A 177 -2.00 -23.93 10.18
CA GLN A 177 -0.94 -23.11 9.58
C GLN A 177 -0.83 -23.32 8.06
N LYS A 178 -0.91 -24.57 7.59
CA LYS A 178 -0.94 -24.88 6.14
C LYS A 178 -2.17 -24.30 5.45
N PHE A 179 -3.33 -24.37 6.10
CA PHE A 179 -4.56 -23.76 5.59
C PHE A 179 -4.41 -22.24 5.51
N ALA A 180 -3.92 -21.59 6.57
CA ALA A 180 -3.76 -20.14 6.63
C ALA A 180 -2.78 -19.61 5.58
N LEU A 181 -1.64 -20.27 5.40
CA LEU A 181 -0.65 -19.92 4.38
C LEU A 181 -1.26 -19.99 2.98
N LYS A 182 -1.90 -21.11 2.64
CA LYS A 182 -2.49 -21.32 1.31
C LYS A 182 -3.61 -20.32 1.01
N GLN A 183 -4.50 -20.08 1.96
CA GLN A 183 -5.61 -19.15 1.74
C GLN A 183 -5.13 -17.70 1.72
N ALA A 184 -4.18 -17.32 2.57
CA ALA A 184 -3.66 -15.96 2.60
C ALA A 184 -2.96 -15.58 1.28
N GLU A 185 -2.22 -16.49 0.66
CA GLU A 185 -1.62 -16.28 -0.66
C GLU A 185 -2.70 -16.04 -1.72
N VAL A 186 -3.67 -16.96 -1.85
CA VAL A 186 -4.76 -16.87 -2.83
C VAL A 186 -5.63 -15.62 -2.63
N GLU A 187 -5.94 -15.28 -1.37
CA GLU A 187 -6.75 -14.10 -1.05
C GLU A 187 -5.99 -12.79 -1.28
N THR A 188 -4.67 -12.78 -1.10
CA THR A 188 -3.82 -11.63 -1.38
C THR A 188 -3.65 -11.42 -2.88
N ASP A 189 -3.46 -12.50 -3.66
CA ASP A 189 -3.38 -12.43 -5.12
C ASP A 189 -4.68 -11.95 -5.79
N ARG A 190 -5.83 -12.20 -5.14
CA ARG A 190 -7.14 -11.76 -5.63
C ARG A 190 -7.43 -10.28 -5.33
N ALA A 191 -6.78 -9.71 -4.32
CA ALA A 191 -7.09 -8.39 -3.78
C ALA A 191 -6.60 -7.24 -4.68
#